data_AF-A0A2C1LDT9-F1
#
_entry.id   AF-A0A2C1LDT9-F1
#
_cell.length_a   1.000
_cell.length_b   1.000
_cell.length_c   1.000
_cell.angle_alpha   90.00
_cell.angle_beta   90.00
_cell.angle_gamma   90.00
#
_symmetry.space_group_name_H-M   'P 1'
#
loop_
_entity.id
_entity.type
_entity.pdbx_description
1 polymer ?
#
loop_
_entity_poly.entity_id
_entity_poly.type
_entity_poly.pdbx_seq_one_letter_code
_entity_poly.pdbx_strand_id
1 'polypeptide(L)'
;MELNISFAKDITLQNKLSLPERVIVFRKRKNINQTEFANLIGVSKPTLSYYENGKYPIPNNVQKRIRKVFRENNFTITCRFQLKDCEKIRLYRKCLGYSQKEFAKKIGYSIEYYSLVESERIPLSHKLLERIEQGFSL
;
A
#
# COMPACT_ATOMS: atom_id res chain seq x y z
N MET A 1 21.39 11.24 2.20
CA MET A 1 21.42 10.80 0.79
C MET A 1 20.02 10.33 0.46
N GLU A 2 19.19 11.24 -0.05
CA GLU A 2 17.81 10.94 -0.44
C GLU A 2 17.87 10.08 -1.71
N LEU A 3 17.45 8.82 -1.59
CA LEU A 3 17.47 7.86 -2.70
C LEU A 3 16.43 8.26 -3.74
N ASN A 4 16.92 8.92 -4.78
CA ASN A 4 16.19 9.34 -5.96
C ASN A 4 16.04 8.13 -6.89
N ILE A 5 15.12 7.23 -6.54
CA ILE A 5 14.65 6.21 -7.48
C ILE A 5 13.95 6.97 -8.61
N SER A 6 14.53 6.94 -9.81
CA SER A 6 13.91 7.49 -11.02
C SER A 6 12.65 6.70 -11.34
N PHE A 7 11.56 7.04 -10.66
CA PHE A 7 10.26 6.41 -10.85
C PHE A 7 9.76 6.77 -12.25
N ALA A 8 9.91 5.82 -13.16
CA ALA A 8 9.35 5.85 -14.50
C ALA A 8 7.88 6.26 -14.45
N LYS A 9 7.57 7.33 -15.21
CA LYS A 9 6.26 7.81 -15.68
C LYS A 9 5.07 7.54 -14.76
N ASP A 10 4.53 8.60 -14.17
CA ASP A 10 3.23 8.72 -13.49
C ASP A 10 2.19 7.61 -13.79
N ILE A 11 2.39 6.41 -13.24
CA ILE A 11 1.34 5.38 -13.24
C ILE A 11 0.36 5.83 -12.17
N THR A 12 -0.77 6.37 -12.60
CA THR A 12 -1.87 6.72 -11.71
C THR A 12 -2.42 5.43 -11.10
N LEU A 13 -1.95 5.05 -9.90
CA LEU A 13 -2.29 3.79 -9.21
C LEU A 13 -3.76 3.70 -8.75
N GLN A 14 -4.56 4.75 -8.99
CA GLN A 14 -5.96 4.82 -8.59
C GLN A 14 -6.80 3.65 -9.13
N ASN A 15 -6.44 3.10 -10.28
CA ASN A 15 -7.17 2.02 -10.96
C ASN A 15 -6.69 0.60 -10.63
N LYS A 16 -5.59 0.44 -9.88
CA LYS A 16 -5.07 -0.88 -9.50
C LYS A 16 -5.35 -1.29 -8.05
N LEU A 17 -5.64 -0.33 -7.17
CA LEU A 17 -5.91 -0.58 -5.76
C LEU A 17 -7.41 -0.63 -5.47
N SER A 18 -7.81 -1.62 -4.70
CA SER A 18 -9.17 -1.71 -4.16
C SER A 18 -9.46 -0.53 -3.21
N LEU A 19 -10.74 -0.19 -3.02
CA LEU A 19 -11.13 0.89 -2.12
C LEU A 19 -10.57 0.74 -0.68
N PRO A 20 -10.58 -0.46 -0.05
CA PRO A 20 -9.92 -0.67 1.24
C PRO A 20 -8.42 -0.36 1.24
N GLU A 21 -7.69 -0.76 0.19
CA GLU A 21 -6.25 -0.47 0.09
C GLU A 21 -5.99 1.03 -0.05
N ARG A 22 -6.84 1.74 -0.79
CA ARG A 22 -6.78 3.20 -0.90
C ARG A 22 -6.99 3.87 0.45
N VAL A 23 -7.88 3.34 1.29
CA VAL A 23 -8.08 3.82 2.67
C VAL A 23 -6.82 3.64 3.51
N ILE A 24 -6.20 2.45 3.49
CA ILE A 24 -4.96 2.19 4.22
C ILE A 24 -3.87 3.19 3.81
N VAL A 25 -3.69 3.40 2.50
CA VAL A 25 -2.71 4.36 1.98
C VAL A 25 -3.03 5.78 2.44
N PHE A 26 -4.29 6.19 2.38
CA PHE A 26 -4.73 7.50 2.86
C PHE A 26 -4.36 7.72 4.32
N ARG A 27 -4.74 6.78 5.21
CA ARG A 27 -4.49 6.92 6.65
C ARG A 27 -3.01 7.05 6.96
N LYS A 28 -2.20 6.20 6.34
CA LYS A 28 -0.74 6.20 6.52
C LYS A 28 -0.11 7.51 6.07
N ARG A 29 -0.54 8.05 4.91
CA ARG A 29 -0.04 9.36 4.42
C ARG A 29 -0.45 10.54 5.27
N LYS A 30 -1.64 10.48 5.89
CA LYS A 30 -2.12 11.50 6.82
C LYS A 30 -1.62 11.28 8.25
N ASN A 31 -0.84 10.21 8.49
CA ASN A 31 -0.37 9.79 9.81
C ASN A 31 -1.51 9.67 10.85
N ILE A 32 -2.68 9.20 10.41
CA ILE A 32 -3.85 8.99 11.28
C ILE A 32 -4.06 7.51 11.56
N ASN A 33 -4.55 7.18 12.75
CA ASN A 33 -4.89 5.84 13.19
C ASN A 33 -6.29 5.39 12.70
N GLN A 34 -6.66 4.13 12.97
CA GLN A 34 -7.93 3.57 12.48
C GLN A 34 -9.13 4.27 13.12
N THR A 35 -9.03 4.64 14.38
CA THR A 35 -10.11 5.33 15.10
C THR A 35 -10.38 6.70 14.49
N GLU A 36 -9.33 7.47 14.21
CA GLU A 36 -9.46 8.81 13.61
C GLU A 36 -10.13 8.75 12.23
N PHE A 37 -9.70 7.84 11.36
CA PHE A 37 -10.33 7.71 10.05
C PHE A 37 -11.76 7.14 10.13
N ALA A 38 -12.01 6.20 11.06
CA ALA A 38 -13.35 5.66 11.28
C ALA A 38 -14.33 6.78 11.68
N ASN A 39 -13.89 7.71 12.52
CA ASN A 39 -14.66 8.90 12.90
C ASN A 39 -14.95 9.79 11.68
N LEU A 40 -13.97 10.04 10.80
CA LEU A 40 -14.16 10.85 9.57
C LEU A 40 -15.24 10.28 8.64
N ILE A 41 -15.34 8.95 8.55
CA ILE A 41 -16.33 8.29 7.70
C ILE A 41 -17.57 7.82 8.47
N GLY A 42 -17.69 8.14 9.77
CA GLY A 42 -18.82 7.79 10.62
C GLY A 42 -19.07 6.29 10.76
N VAL A 43 -18.04 5.51 11.10
CA VAL A 43 -18.10 4.09 11.45
C VAL A 43 -17.28 3.81 12.71
N SER A 44 -17.40 2.62 13.31
CA SER A 44 -16.56 2.21 14.44
C SER A 44 -15.18 1.73 13.98
N LYS A 45 -14.16 1.82 14.85
CA LYS A 45 -12.81 1.29 14.57
C LYS A 45 -12.82 -0.21 14.18
N PRO A 46 -13.54 -1.12 14.87
CA PRO A 46 -13.63 -2.52 14.45
C PRO A 46 -14.20 -2.68 13.03
N THR A 47 -15.25 -1.92 12.71
CA THR A 47 -15.87 -1.93 11.38
C THR A 47 -14.88 -1.51 10.30
N LEU A 48 -14.09 -0.45 10.54
CA LEU A 48 -13.02 -0.06 9.62
C LEU A 48 -11.97 -1.16 9.46
N SER A 49 -11.55 -1.80 10.55
CA SER A 49 -10.59 -2.91 10.51
C SER A 49 -11.11 -4.07 9.65
N TYR A 50 -12.41 -4.40 9.74
CA TYR A 50 -13.00 -5.44 8.90
C TYR A 50 -12.98 -5.09 7.41
N TYR A 51 -13.19 -3.82 7.07
CA TYR A 51 -13.07 -3.35 5.69
C TYR A 51 -11.62 -3.43 5.19
N GLU A 52 -10.66 -2.89 5.96
CA GLU A 52 -9.23 -2.87 5.59
C GLU A 52 -8.66 -4.28 5.40
N ASN A 53 -9.13 -5.26 6.17
CA ASN A 53 -8.71 -6.65 6.08
C ASN A 53 -9.53 -7.49 5.08
N GLY A 54 -10.52 -6.90 4.42
CA GLY A 54 -11.38 -7.61 3.47
C GLY A 54 -12.34 -8.62 4.09
N LYS A 55 -12.55 -8.57 5.41
CA LYS A 55 -13.50 -9.46 6.12
C LYS A 55 -14.94 -9.17 5.72
N TYR A 56 -15.28 -7.90 5.50
CA TYR A 56 -16.59 -7.48 5.03
C TYR A 56 -16.47 -6.49 3.87
N PRO A 57 -17.38 -6.55 2.88
CA PRO A 57 -17.44 -5.55 1.82
C PRO A 57 -17.87 -4.18 2.39
N ILE A 58 -17.40 -3.11 1.77
CA ILE A 58 -17.74 -1.73 2.18
C ILE A 58 -19.13 -1.37 1.61
N PRO A 59 -20.13 -1.06 2.45
CA PRO A 59 -21.46 -0.64 1.98
C PRO A 59 -21.41 0.66 1.17
N ASN A 60 -22.32 0.81 0.19
CA ASN A 60 -22.32 1.95 -0.75
C ASN A 60 -22.35 3.34 -0.08
N ASN A 61 -23.09 3.50 1.03
CA ASN A 61 -23.11 4.75 1.81
C ASN A 61 -21.74 5.06 2.44
N VAL A 62 -21.03 4.06 2.95
CA VAL A 62 -19.66 4.19 3.48
C VAL A 62 -18.70 4.52 2.33
N GLN A 63 -18.83 3.89 1.16
CA GLN A 63 -18.00 4.21 0.00
C GLN A 63 -18.16 5.67 -0.44
N LYS A 64 -19.39 6.21 -0.42
CA LYS A 64 -19.65 7.64 -0.72
C LYS A 64 -18.93 8.56 0.27
N ARG A 65 -18.99 8.25 1.57
CA ARG A 65 -18.28 9.01 2.61
C ARG A 65 -16.75 8.96 2.45
N ILE A 66 -16.19 7.78 2.16
CA ILE A 66 -14.76 7.63 1.86
C ILE A 66 -14.35 8.49 0.65
N ARG A 67 -15.12 8.42 -0.45
CA ARG A 67 -14.84 9.22 -1.66
C ARG A 67 -14.94 10.72 -1.38
N LYS A 68 -15.86 11.16 -0.52
CA LYS A 68 -15.97 12.55 -0.07
C LYS A 68 -14.71 12.99 0.68
N VAL A 69 -14.26 12.23 1.68
CA VAL A 69 -13.02 12.50 2.42
C VAL A 69 -11.82 12.57 1.47
N PHE A 70 -11.73 11.65 0.50
CA PHE A 70 -10.65 11.68 -0.49
C PHE A 70 -10.69 12.96 -1.34
N ARG A 71 -11.87 13.39 -1.78
CA ARG A 71 -12.04 14.63 -2.57
C ARG A 71 -11.64 15.86 -1.76
N GLU A 72 -12.12 15.99 -0.53
CA GLU A 72 -11.84 17.13 0.35
C GLU A 72 -10.36 17.24 0.71
N ASN A 73 -9.64 16.12 0.71
CA ASN A 73 -8.21 16.08 0.99
C ASN A 73 -7.33 16.10 -0.27
N ASN A 74 -7.91 16.33 -1.46
CA ASN A 74 -7.22 16.23 -2.75
C ASN A 74 -6.38 14.94 -2.85
N PHE A 75 -6.91 13.84 -2.34
CA PHE A 75 -6.16 12.60 -2.20
C PHE A 75 -6.00 11.90 -3.54
N THR A 76 -4.78 11.99 -4.07
CA THR A 76 -4.34 11.22 -5.23
C THR A 76 -3.26 10.24 -4.81
N ILE A 77 -3.41 8.96 -5.18
CA ILE A 77 -2.33 7.98 -5.02
C ILE A 77 -1.38 8.13 -6.21
N THR A 78 -0.44 9.06 -6.07
CA THR A 78 0.76 9.16 -6.91
C THR A 78 1.92 8.49 -6.17
N CYS A 79 2.85 7.85 -6.87
CA CYS A 79 4.00 7.15 -6.26
C CYS A 79 5.03 8.08 -5.62
N ARG A 80 4.70 9.35 -5.37
CA ARG A 80 5.67 10.34 -4.90
C ARG A 80 5.86 10.23 -3.38
N PHE A 81 6.97 9.59 -3.03
CA PHE A 81 7.82 9.73 -1.84
C PHE A 81 7.13 10.06 -0.51
N GLN A 82 7.09 9.07 0.40
CA GLN A 82 7.01 9.18 1.88
C GLN A 82 6.66 7.85 2.58
N LEU A 83 6.56 6.74 1.84
CA LEU A 83 6.39 5.41 2.43
C LEU A 83 7.73 4.85 2.92
N LYS A 84 7.70 4.02 3.96
CA LYS A 84 8.87 3.19 4.30
C LYS A 84 9.16 2.22 3.16
N ASP A 85 10.41 1.81 2.99
CA ASP A 85 10.79 1.04 1.80
C ASP A 85 10.09 -0.34 1.72
N CYS A 86 9.82 -0.96 2.86
CA CYS A 86 9.00 -2.17 2.96
C CYS A 86 7.55 -1.96 2.45
N GLU A 87 6.95 -0.81 2.73
CA GLU A 87 5.60 -0.48 2.26
C GLU A 87 5.58 -0.18 0.77
N LYS A 88 6.63 0.48 0.26
CA LYS A 88 6.81 0.70 -1.19
C LYS A 88 6.84 -0.62 -1.93
N ILE A 89 7.63 -1.59 -1.44
CA ILE A 89 7.76 -2.91 -2.05
C ILE A 89 6.43 -3.68 -1.99
N ARG A 90 5.73 -3.65 -0.85
CA ARG A 90 4.40 -4.27 -0.72
C ARG A 90 3.43 -3.76 -1.77
N LEU A 91 3.35 -2.44 -1.91
CA LEU A 91 2.45 -1.80 -2.87
C LEU A 91 2.89 -2.08 -4.30
N TYR A 92 4.19 -2.00 -4.59
CA TYR A 92 4.76 -2.31 -5.89
C TYR A 92 4.38 -3.73 -6.32
N ARG A 93 4.62 -4.74 -5.46
CA ARG A 93 4.21 -6.13 -5.69
C ARG A 93 2.72 -6.25 -6.04
N LYS A 94 1.87 -5.63 -5.23
CA LYS A 94 0.41 -5.65 -5.44
C LYS A 94 0.01 -4.96 -6.75
N CYS A 95 0.67 -3.86 -7.11
CA CYS A 95 0.43 -3.14 -8.36
C CYS A 95 0.84 -3.93 -9.60
N LEU A 96 1.80 -4.85 -9.44
CA LEU A 96 2.16 -5.82 -10.47
C LEU A 96 1.25 -7.06 -10.47
N GLY A 97 0.34 -7.19 -9.50
CA GLY A 97 -0.62 -8.29 -9.41
C GLY A 97 -0.05 -9.60 -8.84
N TYR A 98 1.15 -9.57 -8.24
CA TYR A 98 1.78 -10.78 -7.72
C TYR A 98 1.36 -11.07 -6.27
N SER A 99 1.17 -12.35 -5.95
CA SER A 99 1.20 -12.84 -4.57
C SER A 99 2.62 -12.71 -3.97
N GLN A 100 2.74 -12.78 -2.63
CA GLN A 100 4.06 -12.80 -1.98
C GLN A 100 4.91 -13.96 -2.49
N LYS A 101 4.29 -15.13 -2.70
CA LYS A 101 4.96 -16.33 -3.23
C LYS A 101 5.55 -16.10 -4.62
N GLU A 102 4.74 -15.58 -5.54
CA GLU A 102 5.18 -15.36 -6.92
C GLU A 102 6.24 -14.28 -7.00
N PHE A 103 6.07 -13.20 -6.22
CA PHE A 103 7.02 -12.09 -6.20
C PHE A 103 8.37 -12.53 -5.63
N ALA A 104 8.37 -13.22 -4.48
CA ALA A 104 9.58 -13.76 -3.85
C ALA A 104 10.31 -14.73 -4.79
N LYS A 105 9.57 -15.64 -5.44
CA LYS A 105 10.13 -16.56 -6.44
C LYS A 105 10.76 -15.82 -7.62
N LYS A 106 10.13 -14.74 -8.10
CA LYS A 106 10.61 -13.93 -9.24
C LYS A 106 11.93 -13.22 -8.92
N ILE A 107 12.10 -12.71 -7.70
CA ILE A 107 13.34 -12.02 -7.26
C ILE A 107 14.38 -12.98 -6.66
N GLY A 108 14.06 -14.28 -6.56
CA GLY A 108 14.99 -15.33 -6.11
C GLY A 108 15.15 -15.44 -4.59
N TYR A 109 14.10 -15.14 -3.83
CA TYR A 109 14.06 -15.24 -2.36
C TYR A 109 12.98 -16.21 -1.88
N SER A 110 13.13 -16.71 -0.64
CA SER A 110 12.09 -17.50 0.01
C SER A 110 10.89 -16.64 0.37
N ILE A 111 9.71 -17.27 0.41
CA ILE A 111 8.47 -16.60 0.80
C ILE A 111 8.52 -16.14 2.26
N GLU A 112 9.16 -16.92 3.14
CA GLU A 112 9.32 -16.63 4.56
C GLU A 112 10.14 -15.35 4.77
N TYR A 113 11.30 -15.25 4.10
CA TYR A 113 12.15 -14.06 4.18
C TYR A 113 11.41 -12.83 3.67
N TYR A 114 10.79 -12.93 2.50
CA TYR A 114 10.07 -11.82 1.89
C TYR A 114 8.88 -11.35 2.75
N SER A 115 8.15 -12.29 3.36
CA SER A 115 7.04 -11.97 4.28
C SER A 115 7.54 -11.22 5.53
N LEU A 116 8.70 -11.57 6.07
CA LEU A 116 9.29 -10.88 7.23
C LEU A 116 9.72 -9.44 6.88
N VAL A 117 10.24 -9.23 5.67
CA VAL A 117 10.56 -7.90 5.16
C VAL A 117 9.28 -7.07 4.96
N GLU A 118 8.26 -7.65 4.34
CA GLU A 118 6.99 -6.95 4.07
C GLU A 118 6.18 -6.63 5.35
N SER A 119 6.38 -7.41 6.42
CA SER A 119 5.75 -7.20 7.73
C SER A 119 6.56 -6.30 8.67
N GLU A 120 7.62 -5.66 8.17
CA GLU A 120 8.51 -4.76 8.93
C GLU A 120 9.26 -5.44 10.09
N ARG A 121 9.26 -6.78 10.14
CA ARG A 121 10.00 -7.55 11.17
C ARG A 121 11.49 -7.60 10.87
N ILE A 122 11.86 -7.51 9.59
CA ILE A 122 13.24 -7.45 9.13
C ILE A 122 13.39 -6.20 8.24
N PRO A 123 14.47 -5.42 8.41
CA PRO A 123 14.73 -4.28 7.54
C PRO A 123 14.99 -4.74 6.11
N LEU A 124 14.61 -3.88 5.17
CA LEU A 124 14.90 -4.11 3.76
C LEU A 124 16.41 -4.04 3.51
N SER A 125 16.99 -5.10 2.94
CA SER A 125 18.39 -5.12 2.55
C SER A 125 18.63 -4.49 1.18
N HIS A 126 19.76 -3.81 1.01
CA HIS A 126 20.23 -3.30 -0.30
C HIS A 126 20.25 -4.39 -1.39
N LYS A 127 20.66 -5.62 -1.03
CA LYS A 127 20.71 -6.75 -1.95
C LYS A 127 19.34 -7.17 -2.46
N LEU A 128 18.31 -7.05 -1.61
CA LEU A 128 16.93 -7.33 -2.01
C LEU A 128 16.41 -6.25 -2.96
N LEU A 129 16.77 -4.98 -2.72
CA LEU A 129 16.45 -3.88 -3.63
C LEU A 129 17.04 -4.07 -5.02
N GLU A 130 18.34 -4.34 -5.12
CA GLU A 130 19.01 -4.63 -6.40
C GLU A 130 18.31 -5.77 -7.17
N ARG A 131 17.89 -6.83 -6.46
CA ARG A 131 17.20 -7.96 -7.06
C ARG A 131 15.79 -7.61 -7.56
N ILE A 132 15.11 -6.69 -6.89
CA ILE A 132 13.82 -6.16 -7.34
C ILE A 132 14.03 -5.31 -8.60
N GLU A 133 15.05 -4.45 -8.62
CA GLU A 133 15.38 -3.62 -9.78
C GLU A 133 15.73 -4.47 -11.01
N GLN A 134 16.62 -5.45 -10.83
CA GLN A 134 17.01 -6.39 -11.88
C GLN A 134 15.85 -7.28 -12.36
N GLY A 135 15.00 -7.74 -11.45
CA GLY A 135 13.91 -8.67 -11.75
C GLY A 135 12.74 -8.05 -12.52
N PHE A 136 12.61 -6.73 -12.50
CA PHE A 136 11.51 -5.99 -13.10
C PHE A 136 11.93 -4.84 -14.01
N SER A 137 13.23 -4.74 -14.35
CA SER A 137 13.81 -3.74 -15.26
C SER A 137 13.46 -2.30 -14.87
N LEU A 138 13.76 -1.95 -13.61
CA LEU A 138 13.75 -0.56 -13.14
C LEU A 138 15.03 0.17 -13.54
#